data_AF-A0A2R3IQV6-F1
#
_entry.id   AF-A0A2R3IQV6-F1
#
_cell.length_a   1.000
_cell.length_b   1.000
_cell.length_c   1.000
_cell.angle_alpha   90.00
_cell.angle_beta   90.00
_cell.angle_gamma   90.00
#
_symmetry.space_group_name_H-M   'P 1'
#
loop_
_entity.id
_entity.type
_entity.pdbx_description
1 polymer ?
#
loop_
_entity_poly.entity_id
_entity_poly.type
_entity_poly.pdbx_seq_one_letter_code
_entity_poly.pdbx_strand_id
1 'polypeptide(L)'
;MNLATLLSNQCSPVPDEVLTDKQIRSIKLDRGTARHAAQNMALGVAAVGKLLALTSAEGELDQETAERLGWFLEEVGGAIFQLAEFEQVCSARIDRQKEAQQ
;
A
#
# COMPACT_ATOMS: atom_id res chain seq x y z
N MET A 1 15.62 -1.56 -4.74
CA MET A 1 15.11 -1.07 -3.44
C MET A 1 13.71 -1.65 -3.26
N ASN A 2 13.41 -2.35 -2.16
CA ASN A 2 12.08 -2.95 -1.92
C ASN A 2 11.20 -2.01 -1.07
N LEU A 3 9.89 -2.26 -1.03
CA LEU A 3 8.92 -1.39 -0.34
C LEU A 3 9.22 -1.25 1.16
N ALA A 4 9.64 -2.33 1.82
CA ALA A 4 10.06 -2.31 3.22
C ALA A 4 11.25 -1.36 3.47
N THR A 5 12.23 -1.34 2.56
CA THR A 5 13.40 -0.42 2.65
C THR A 5 12.97 1.03 2.43
N LEU A 6 12.04 1.27 1.50
CA LEU A 6 11.44 2.59 1.28
C LEU A 6 10.67 3.07 2.51
N LEU A 7 9.84 2.21 3.09
CA LEU A 7 9.13 2.46 4.34
C LEU A 7 10.10 2.81 5.46
N SER A 8 11.12 2.00 5.74
CA SER A 8 12.10 2.31 6.79
C SER A 8 12.79 3.67 6.60
N ASN A 9 13.07 4.05 5.35
CA ASN A 9 13.68 5.35 5.04
C ASN A 9 12.70 6.51 5.18
N GLN A 10 11.43 6.34 4.81
CA GLN A 10 10.41 7.39 4.95
C GLN A 10 9.84 7.48 6.38
N CYS A 11 9.83 6.38 7.14
CA CYS A 11 9.28 6.24 8.49
C CYS A 11 10.26 6.67 9.59
N SER A 12 11.56 6.83 9.29
CA SER A 12 12.49 7.39 10.27
C SER A 12 12.07 8.83 10.59
N PRO A 13 11.68 9.13 11.84
CA PRO A 13 11.42 10.50 12.24
C PRO A 13 12.75 11.23 12.20
N VAL A 14 12.86 12.20 11.29
CA VAL A 14 13.91 13.22 11.35
C VAL A 14 13.26 14.43 12.03
N PRO A 15 13.52 14.66 13.33
CA PRO A 15 13.10 15.88 14.01
C PRO A 15 13.70 17.08 13.27
N ASP A 16 12.92 18.15 13.12
CA ASP A 16 13.34 19.39 12.45
C ASP A 16 13.70 19.24 10.97
N GLU A 17 13.21 18.19 10.30
CA GLU A 17 13.30 18.06 8.84
C GLU A 17 12.64 19.25 8.17
N VAL A 18 13.42 20.04 7.42
CA VAL A 18 12.91 21.09 6.53
C VAL A 18 13.02 20.59 5.10
N LEU A 19 11.89 20.35 4.45
CA LEU A 19 11.81 19.85 3.09
C LEU A 19 11.87 20.99 2.07
N THR A 20 12.66 20.81 1.02
CA THR A 20 12.61 21.68 -0.17
C THR A 20 11.33 21.45 -0.96
N ASP A 21 10.91 22.43 -1.76
CA ASP A 21 9.75 22.30 -2.66
C ASP A 21 9.83 21.08 -3.58
N LYS A 22 11.05 20.75 -4.04
CA LYS A 22 11.31 19.57 -4.86
C LYS A 22 11.03 18.28 -4.08
N GLN A 23 11.49 18.19 -2.83
CA GLN A 23 11.23 17.02 -1.97
C GLN A 23 9.74 16.91 -1.63
N ILE A 24 9.06 18.01 -1.31
CA ILE A 24 7.62 18.02 -1.06
C ILE A 24 6.85 17.51 -2.29
N ARG A 25 7.22 17.96 -3.49
CA ARG A 25 6.60 17.48 -4.75
C ARG A 25 6.86 15.99 -4.95
N SER A 26 8.07 15.51 -4.69
CA SER A 26 8.42 14.08 -4.78
C SER A 26 7.58 13.24 -3.82
N ILE A 27 7.49 13.62 -2.55
CA ILE A 27 6.71 12.88 -1.54
C ILE A 27 5.21 12.88 -1.89
N LYS A 28 4.69 13.98 -2.43
CA LYS A 28 3.29 14.02 -2.93
C LYS A 28 3.06 13.03 -4.07
N LEU A 29 4.03 12.91 -4.99
CA LEU A 29 3.95 11.95 -6.09
C LEU A 29 4.03 10.51 -5.57
N ASP A 30 4.98 10.21 -4.70
CA ASP A 30 5.15 8.88 -4.11
C ASP A 30 3.90 8.45 -3.33
N ARG A 31 3.34 9.36 -2.53
CA ARG A 31 2.06 9.16 -1.84
C ARG A 31 0.92 8.83 -2.81
N GLY A 32 0.81 9.60 -3.89
CA GLY A 32 -0.20 9.38 -4.92
C GLY A 32 -0.05 8.02 -5.58
N THR A 33 1.17 7.64 -5.94
CA THR A 33 1.49 6.34 -6.54
C THR A 33 1.15 5.18 -5.60
N ALA A 34 1.55 5.27 -4.33
CA ALA A 34 1.25 4.25 -3.33
C ALA A 34 -0.26 4.06 -3.12
N ARG A 35 -1.01 5.17 -3.02
CA ARG A 35 -2.47 5.14 -2.91
C ARG A 35 -3.13 4.44 -4.11
N HIS A 36 -2.75 4.81 -5.34
CA HIS A 36 -3.32 4.19 -6.54
C HIS A 36 -2.96 2.72 -6.64
N ALA A 37 -1.72 2.35 -6.30
CA ALA A 37 -1.29 0.95 -6.27
C ALA A 37 -2.12 0.14 -5.26
N ALA A 38 -2.29 0.63 -4.03
CA ALA A 38 -3.09 -0.02 -3.00
C ALA A 38 -4.55 -0.21 -3.45
N GLN A 39 -5.15 0.83 -4.05
CA GLN A 39 -6.52 0.77 -4.57
C GLN A 39 -6.69 -0.23 -5.71
N ASN A 40 -5.77 -0.23 -6.69
CA ASN A 40 -5.81 -1.18 -7.80
C ASN A 40 -5.62 -2.62 -7.33
N MET A 41 -4.71 -2.85 -6.39
CA MET A 41 -4.51 -4.17 -5.79
C MET A 41 -5.76 -4.62 -5.03
N ALA A 42 -6.39 -3.74 -4.23
CA ALA A 42 -7.64 -4.05 -3.53
C ALA A 42 -8.78 -4.41 -4.48
N LEU A 43 -8.92 -3.71 -5.61
CA LEU A 43 -9.88 -4.06 -6.66
C LEU A 43 -9.58 -5.45 -7.26
N GLY A 44 -8.30 -5.75 -7.50
CA GLY A 44 -7.86 -7.07 -7.97
C GLY A 44 -8.22 -8.19 -6.97
N VAL A 45 -7.93 -7.99 -5.68
CA VAL A 45 -8.30 -8.91 -4.59
C VAL A 45 -9.81 -9.16 -4.57
N ALA A 46 -10.62 -8.11 -4.69
CA ALA A 46 -12.08 -8.24 -4.73
C ALA A 46 -12.56 -9.05 -5.95
N ALA A 47 -11.95 -8.84 -7.12
CA ALA A 47 -12.27 -9.60 -8.32
C ALA A 47 -11.91 -11.09 -8.17
N VAL A 48 -10.74 -11.39 -7.59
CA VAL A 48 -10.33 -12.77 -7.28
C VAL A 48 -11.28 -13.42 -6.27
N GLY A 49 -11.66 -12.70 -5.21
CA GLY A 49 -12.64 -13.18 -4.23
C GLY A 49 -13.99 -13.51 -4.86
N LYS A 50 -14.45 -12.69 -5.83
CA LYS A 50 -15.68 -12.97 -6.59
C LYS A 50 -15.55 -14.23 -7.46
N LEU A 51 -14.42 -14.38 -8.17
CA LEU A 51 -14.17 -15.58 -8.99
C LEU A 51 -14.15 -16.84 -8.13
N LEU A 52 -13.44 -16.80 -7.00
CA LEU A 52 -13.39 -17.89 -6.01
C LEU A 52 -14.79 -18.32 -5.54
N ALA A 53 -15.64 -17.36 -5.19
CA ALA A 53 -17.00 -17.66 -4.76
C ALA A 53 -17.83 -18.34 -5.86
N LEU A 54 -17.68 -17.91 -7.12
CA LEU A 54 -18.39 -18.49 -8.26
C LEU A 54 -17.87 -19.91 -8.56
N THR A 55 -16.55 -20.10 -8.66
CA THR A 55 -15.92 -21.40 -8.93
C THR A 55 -16.22 -22.40 -7.82
N SER A 56 -16.26 -21.96 -6.56
CA SER A 56 -16.66 -22.80 -5.43
C SER A 56 -18.13 -23.22 -5.51
N ALA A 57 -19.03 -22.33 -5.95
CA ALA A 57 -20.45 -22.66 -6.12
C ALA A 57 -20.69 -23.72 -7.22
N GLU A 58 -19.86 -23.73 -8.26
CA GLU A 58 -19.88 -24.74 -9.32
C GLU A 58 -19.17 -26.07 -8.93
N GLY A 59 -18.56 -26.14 -7.74
CA GLY A 59 -17.82 -27.32 -7.30
C GLY A 59 -16.48 -27.52 -8.03
N GLU A 60 -15.99 -26.49 -8.73
CA GLU A 60 -14.76 -26.52 -9.52
C GLU A 60 -13.52 -26.09 -8.70
N LEU A 61 -13.69 -25.79 -7.41
CA LEU A 61 -12.61 -25.39 -6.51
C LEU A 61 -12.15 -26.58 -5.66
N ASP A 62 -10.97 -27.11 -5.99
CA ASP A 62 -10.31 -28.10 -5.13
C ASP A 62 -9.60 -27.45 -3.93
N GLN A 63 -9.26 -28.27 -2.95
CA GLN A 63 -8.65 -27.82 -1.69
C GLN A 63 -7.26 -27.19 -1.90
N GLU A 64 -6.41 -27.78 -2.74
CA GLU A 64 -5.05 -27.27 -2.98
C GLU A 64 -5.10 -25.89 -3.64
N THR A 65 -5.98 -25.73 -4.62
CA THR A 65 -6.24 -24.45 -5.28
C THR A 65 -6.76 -23.42 -4.29
N ALA A 66 -7.70 -23.80 -3.41
CA ALA A 66 -8.22 -22.91 -2.37
C ALA A 66 -7.12 -22.45 -1.38
N GLU A 67 -6.25 -23.36 -0.93
CA GLU A 67 -5.15 -23.05 -0.01
C GLU A 67 -4.13 -22.09 -0.64
N ARG A 68 -3.72 -22.35 -1.90
CA ARG A 68 -2.80 -21.48 -2.64
C ARG A 68 -3.37 -20.08 -2.86
N LEU A 69 -4.67 -19.99 -3.17
CA LEU A 69 -5.35 -18.71 -3.33
C LEU A 69 -5.51 -17.98 -2.00
N GLY A 70 -5.75 -18.69 -0.90
CA GLY A 70 -5.74 -18.13 0.45
C GLY A 70 -4.40 -17.46 0.76
N TRP A 71 -3.29 -18.18 0.59
CA TRP A 71 -1.94 -17.64 0.80
C TRP A 71 -1.66 -16.43 -0.09
N PHE A 72 -2.03 -16.50 -1.38
CA PHE A 72 -1.89 -15.36 -2.29
C PHE A 72 -2.66 -14.12 -1.81
N LEU A 73 -3.91 -14.28 -1.35
CA LEU A 73 -4.72 -13.18 -0.84
C LEU A 73 -4.12 -12.56 0.43
N GLU A 74 -3.54 -13.37 1.32
CA GLU A 74 -2.84 -12.89 2.52
C GLU A 74 -1.61 -12.05 2.15
N GLU A 75 -0.76 -12.52 1.23
CA GLU A 75 0.43 -11.80 0.76
C GLU A 75 0.06 -10.47 0.08
N VAL A 76 -0.94 -10.49 -0.79
CA VAL A 76 -1.43 -9.26 -1.44
C VAL A 76 -2.04 -8.30 -0.42
N GLY A 77 -2.76 -8.81 0.58
CA GLY A 77 -3.29 -8.03 1.70
C GLY A 77 -2.17 -7.32 2.48
N GLY A 78 -1.08 -8.04 2.79
CA GLY A 78 0.10 -7.47 3.43
C GLY A 78 0.75 -6.36 2.59
N ALA A 79 0.86 -6.54 1.27
CA ALA A 79 1.39 -5.52 0.37
C ALA A 79 0.49 -4.28 0.28
N ILE A 80 -0.84 -4.45 0.24
CA ILE A 80 -1.81 -3.33 0.30
C ILE A 80 -1.64 -2.55 1.61
N PHE A 81 -1.50 -3.25 2.73
CA PHE A 81 -1.30 -2.65 4.04
C PHE A 81 -0.02 -1.80 4.08
N GLN A 82 1.09 -2.33 3.58
CA GLN A 82 2.37 -1.59 3.50
C GLN A 82 2.27 -0.33 2.63
N LEU A 83 1.53 -0.38 1.52
CA LEU A 83 1.28 0.79 0.67
C LEU A 83 0.42 1.84 1.38
N ALA A 84 -0.56 1.42 2.18
CA ALA A 84 -1.38 2.32 3.00
C ALA A 84 -0.56 2.99 4.13
N GLU A 85 0.31 2.24 4.82
CA GLU A 85 1.23 2.80 5.80
C GLU A 85 2.17 3.84 5.15
N PHE A 86 2.71 3.53 3.97
CA PHE A 86 3.56 4.46 3.23
C PHE A 86 2.82 5.75 2.89
N GLU A 87 1.58 5.63 2.42
CA GLU A 87 0.70 6.76 2.10
C GLU A 87 0.45 7.66 3.33
N GLN A 88 0.18 7.05 4.48
CA GLN A 88 -0.01 7.75 5.75
C GLN A 88 1.26 8.48 6.21
N VAL A 89 2.42 7.82 6.12
CA VAL A 89 3.72 8.40 6.50
C VAL A 89 4.07 9.60 5.62
N CYS A 90 3.87 9.48 4.31
CA CYS A 90 4.06 10.60 3.39
C CYS A 90 3.14 11.78 3.72
N SER A 91 1.86 11.51 4.07
CA SER A 91 0.93 12.56 4.49
C SER A 91 1.40 13.26 5.78
N ALA A 92 1.75 12.50 6.81
CA ALA A 92 2.25 13.04 8.07
C ALA A 92 3.52 13.88 7.90
N ARG A 93 4.42 13.51 6.97
CA ARG A 93 5.60 14.30 6.64
C ARG A 93 5.27 15.62 5.95
N ILE A 94 4.33 15.61 5.00
CA ILE A 94 3.88 16.84 4.33
C ILE A 94 3.18 17.77 5.32
N ASP A 95 2.34 17.24 6.21
CA ASP A 95 1.57 18.06 7.15
C ASP A 95 2.46 18.74 8.19
N ARG A 96 3.50 18.07 8.70
CA ARG A 96 4.53 18.71 9.55
C ARG A 96 5.21 19.91 8.90
N GLN A 97 5.40 19.90 7.57
CA GLN A 97 5.97 21.07 6.88
C GLN A 97 5.01 22.25 6.83
N LYS A 98 3.69 22.01 6.77
CA LYS A 98 2.70 23.08 6.80
C LYS A 98 2.64 23.74 8.18
N GLU A 99 2.74 22.93 9.24
CA GLU A 99 2.76 23.41 10.62
C GLU A 99 4.02 24.23 10.91
N ALA A 100 5.19 23.81 10.41
CA ALA A 100 6.44 24.56 10.57
C ALA A 100 6.52 25.89 9.78
N GLN A 101 5.61 26.10 8.81
CA GLN A 101 5.53 27.33 8.02
C GLN A 101 4.49 28.34 8.54
N GLN A 102 3.69 27.98 9.55
CA GLN A 102 2.71 28.84 10.22
C GLN A 102 3.31 29.53 11.44
#